data_AF-E8NB59-F1
#
_entry.id   AF-E8NB59-F1
#
_cell.length_a   1.000
_cell.length_b   1.000
_cell.length_c   1.000
_cell.angle_alpha   90.00
_cell.angle_beta   90.00
_cell.angle_gamma   90.00
#
_symmetry.space_group_name_H-M   'P 1'
#
loop_
_entity.id
_entity.type
_entity.pdbx_description
1 polymer ?
#
loop_
_entity_poly.entity_id
_entity_poly.type
_entity_poly.pdbx_seq_one_letter_code
_entity_poly.pdbx_strand_id
1 'polypeptide(L)'
;MSAREVRTDLAAYRAAVAELAPLVRLGRGAGAIRVVEGRGAWWERLVDAAAFVVDEPDPAPAETHAELGAIGVPVAVVRRRLRPDVVADAGAEPVAARHVVVDAWGGRTDATALLRDALGWARVLAGGPLSVVDRADTATATTLALRGPDGVGASVTRAIGGGVGGALVATALGPRRLEVRVDSASPLAEVAFDDEEGRRIRPVRRESPERLALRRVLEAVESGAALTDLADLSADDAVIAPSSD
;
A
#
# COMPACT_ATOMS: atom_id res chain seq x y z
N MET A 1 30.82 4.71 2.64
CA MET A 1 29.59 5.43 2.22
C MET A 1 29.20 6.38 3.34
N SER A 2 28.87 7.63 3.03
CA SER A 2 28.41 8.60 4.04
C SER A 2 26.95 8.32 4.39
N ALA A 3 26.61 8.34 5.68
CA ALA A 3 25.24 8.18 6.15
C ALA A 3 24.30 9.18 5.46
N ARG A 4 23.15 8.69 4.96
CA ARG A 4 22.12 9.57 4.36
C ARG A 4 21.35 10.30 5.44
N GLU A 5 21.09 11.59 5.20
CA GLU A 5 20.29 12.39 6.12
C GLU A 5 18.80 12.09 5.94
N VAL A 6 18.05 12.01 7.04
CA VAL A 6 16.59 11.87 7.07
C VAL A 6 16.00 13.04 7.85
N ARG A 7 15.05 13.75 7.22
CA ARG A 7 14.29 14.85 7.81
C ARG A 7 12.90 14.35 8.18
N THR A 8 12.60 14.31 9.48
CA THR A 8 11.29 13.90 10.00
C THR A 8 11.03 14.46 11.40
N ASP A 9 9.78 14.81 11.67
CA ASP A 9 9.28 15.13 13.01
C ASP A 9 8.41 14.01 13.60
N LEU A 10 8.18 12.93 12.84
CA LEU A 10 7.38 11.79 13.25
C LEU A 10 8.18 10.84 14.15
N ALA A 11 7.64 10.53 15.32
CA ALA A 11 8.34 9.74 16.35
C ALA A 11 8.73 8.34 15.85
N ALA A 12 7.84 7.65 15.13
CA ALA A 12 8.11 6.32 14.58
C ALA A 12 9.28 6.33 13.59
N TYR A 13 9.40 7.36 12.76
CA TYR A 13 10.52 7.50 11.83
C TYR A 13 11.82 7.91 12.53
N ARG A 14 11.78 8.65 13.64
CA ARG A 14 12.99 8.88 14.47
C ARG A 14 13.52 7.56 15.05
N ALA A 15 12.63 6.68 15.51
CA ALA A 15 13.00 5.34 15.98
C ALA A 15 13.59 4.50 14.84
N ALA A 16 12.94 4.48 13.67
CA ALA A 16 13.45 3.76 12.50
C ALA A 16 14.84 4.27 12.03
N VAL A 17 15.10 5.58 12.11
CA VAL A 17 16.43 6.16 11.84
C VAL A 17 17.47 5.66 12.86
N ALA A 18 17.11 5.56 14.14
CA ALA A 18 18.02 5.02 15.15
C ALA A 18 18.32 3.53 14.92
N GLU A 19 17.32 2.74 14.52
CA GLU A 19 17.47 1.32 14.20
C GLU A 19 18.30 1.04 12.94
N LEU A 20 18.33 1.98 11.99
CA LEU A 20 19.07 1.86 10.73
C LEU A 20 20.47 2.50 10.77
N ALA A 21 20.90 3.04 11.91
CA ALA A 21 22.26 3.54 12.06
C ALA A 21 23.29 2.41 11.80
N PRO A 22 24.43 2.69 11.14
CA PRO A 22 24.91 3.99 10.69
C PRO A 22 24.52 4.38 9.24
N LEU A 23 23.62 3.63 8.59
CA LEU A 23 23.27 3.87 7.17
C LEU A 23 22.55 5.20 6.97
N VAL A 24 21.72 5.58 7.95
CA VAL A 24 20.99 6.85 7.98
C VAL A 24 21.25 7.60 9.27
N ARG A 25 21.04 8.92 9.25
CA ARG A 25 21.05 9.79 10.43
C ARG A 25 20.02 10.89 10.30
N LEU A 26 19.58 11.47 11.41
CA LEU A 26 18.75 12.66 11.37
C LEU A 26 19.53 13.84 10.76
N GLY A 27 18.86 14.64 9.93
CA GLY A 27 19.46 15.78 9.26
C GLY A 27 18.45 16.68 8.59
N ARG A 28 18.91 17.83 8.08
CA ARG A 28 18.09 18.86 7.42
C ARG A 28 18.74 19.40 6.14
N GLY A 29 19.81 18.76 5.67
CA GLY A 29 20.51 19.17 4.45
C GLY A 29 19.65 19.01 3.21
N ALA A 30 20.01 19.72 2.15
CA ALA A 30 19.28 19.75 0.88
C ALA A 30 19.17 18.36 0.20
N GLY A 31 20.08 17.43 0.50
CA GLY A 31 20.07 16.05 0.00
C GLY A 31 19.42 15.03 0.94
N ALA A 32 18.66 15.47 1.94
CA ALA A 32 18.02 14.57 2.89
C ALA A 32 16.81 13.84 2.25
N ILE A 33 16.55 12.63 2.74
CA ILE A 33 15.28 11.93 2.54
C ILE A 33 14.24 12.62 3.43
N ARG A 34 13.11 13.03 2.86
CA ARG A 34 12.05 13.72 3.61
C ARG A 34 10.89 12.77 3.88
N VAL A 35 10.52 12.65 5.15
CA VAL A 35 9.29 11.95 5.55
C VAL A 35 8.14 12.96 5.59
N VAL A 36 7.04 12.64 4.91
CA VAL A 36 5.84 13.46 4.80
C VAL A 36 4.67 12.66 5.36
N GLU A 37 3.95 13.25 6.31
CA GLU A 37 2.67 12.70 6.75
C GLU A 37 1.64 12.83 5.64
N GLY A 38 0.97 11.73 5.32
CA GLY A 38 0.06 11.63 4.19
C GLY A 38 -1.26 12.36 4.30
N ARG A 39 -1.59 12.98 5.44
CA ARG A 39 -2.87 13.66 5.64
C ARG A 39 -3.03 14.92 4.78
N GLY A 40 -4.23 15.13 4.24
CA GLY A 40 -4.59 16.32 3.45
C GLY A 40 -3.78 16.43 2.15
N ALA A 41 -3.44 17.66 1.75
CA ALA A 41 -2.66 17.95 0.53
C ALA A 41 -1.17 17.62 0.71
N TRP A 42 -0.84 16.34 0.89
CA TRP A 42 0.53 15.87 1.12
C TRP A 42 1.47 16.11 -0.06
N TRP A 43 0.94 16.13 -1.28
CA TRP A 43 1.70 16.37 -2.51
C TRP A 43 2.39 17.75 -2.51
N GLU A 44 1.78 18.78 -1.93
CA GLU A 44 2.37 20.13 -1.82
C GLU A 44 3.66 20.15 -0.97
N ARG A 45 3.85 19.12 -0.13
CA ARG A 45 5.03 18.98 0.72
C ARG A 45 6.15 18.18 0.07
N LEU A 46 5.96 17.68 -1.15
CA LEU A 46 6.99 16.95 -1.90
C LEU A 46 7.91 17.91 -2.67
N VAL A 47 8.64 18.72 -1.92
CA VAL A 47 9.59 19.71 -2.46
C VAL A 47 10.95 19.57 -1.78
N ASP A 48 12.00 19.88 -2.55
CA ASP A 48 13.40 20.04 -2.11
C ASP A 48 13.94 18.87 -1.27
N ALA A 49 13.90 17.65 -1.81
CA ALA A 49 14.48 16.47 -1.18
C ALA A 49 15.11 15.53 -2.22
N ALA A 50 16.07 14.72 -1.78
CA ALA A 50 16.67 13.70 -2.64
C ALA A 50 15.74 12.49 -2.87
N ALA A 51 14.80 12.26 -1.96
CA ALA A 51 13.75 11.27 -2.04
C ALA A 51 12.70 11.52 -0.94
N PHE A 52 11.55 10.87 -1.06
CA PHE A 52 10.44 11.02 -0.13
C PHE A 52 9.94 9.68 0.43
N VAL A 53 9.45 9.72 1.67
CA VAL A 53 8.58 8.71 2.24
C VAL A 53 7.25 9.37 2.57
N VAL A 54 6.14 8.86 2.04
CA VAL A 54 4.79 9.37 2.31
C VAL A 54 4.06 8.37 3.20
N ASP A 55 3.76 8.78 4.43
CA ASP A 55 3.15 7.91 5.44
C ASP A 55 1.62 8.00 5.44
N GLU A 56 0.93 6.93 5.02
CA GLU A 56 -0.55 6.86 4.90
C GLU A 56 -1.13 8.06 4.14
N PRO A 57 -0.80 8.23 2.84
CA PRO A 57 -1.38 9.31 2.04
C PRO A 57 -2.90 9.28 2.09
N ASP A 58 -3.58 10.40 2.24
CA ASP A 58 -4.98 10.51 1.84
C ASP A 58 -5.07 10.41 0.29
N PRO A 59 -6.23 10.02 -0.27
CA PRO A 59 -6.39 10.02 -1.73
C PRO A 59 -6.09 11.39 -2.35
N ALA A 60 -5.38 11.38 -3.48
CA ALA A 60 -5.07 12.60 -4.21
C ALA A 60 -5.96 12.74 -5.47
N PRO A 61 -6.23 13.97 -5.93
CA PRO A 61 -6.91 14.20 -7.21
C PRO A 61 -6.16 13.58 -8.41
N ALA A 62 -6.90 13.22 -9.47
CA ALA A 62 -6.32 12.59 -10.66
C ALA A 62 -5.26 13.47 -11.35
N GLU A 63 -5.50 14.77 -11.44
CA GLU A 63 -4.54 15.74 -11.99
C GLU A 63 -3.24 15.79 -11.17
N THR A 64 -3.34 15.71 -9.85
CA THR A 64 -2.19 15.67 -8.95
C THR A 64 -1.36 14.40 -9.17
N HIS A 65 -1.97 13.25 -9.41
CA HIS A 65 -1.23 12.02 -9.71
C HIS A 65 -0.37 12.12 -10.97
N ALA A 66 -0.83 12.84 -11.99
CA ALA A 66 -0.04 13.08 -13.20
C ALA A 66 1.23 13.92 -12.90
N GLU A 67 1.10 14.95 -12.06
CA GLU A 67 2.22 15.77 -11.62
C GLU A 67 3.20 15.00 -10.73
N LEU A 68 2.69 14.17 -9.83
CA LEU A 68 3.48 13.31 -8.95
C LEU A 68 4.34 12.31 -9.73
N GLY A 69 3.82 11.78 -10.84
CA GLY A 69 4.58 10.92 -11.74
C GLY A 69 5.81 11.59 -12.38
N ALA A 70 5.85 12.92 -12.40
CA ALA A 70 6.94 13.71 -12.99
C ALA A 70 8.00 14.18 -11.98
N ILE A 71 7.88 13.85 -10.69
CA ILE A 71 8.73 14.41 -9.62
C ILE A 71 10.22 14.03 -9.70
N GLY A 72 10.55 13.01 -10.49
CA GLY A 72 11.93 12.66 -10.87
C GLY A 72 12.82 12.14 -9.75
N VAL A 73 12.31 11.98 -8.53
CA VAL A 73 13.01 11.41 -7.37
C VAL A 73 12.25 10.22 -6.79
N PRO A 74 12.93 9.27 -6.11
CA PRO A 74 12.24 8.14 -5.49
C PRO A 74 11.23 8.57 -4.44
N VAL A 75 10.03 7.97 -4.49
CA VAL A 75 8.98 8.15 -3.48
C VAL A 75 8.50 6.79 -3.00
N ALA A 76 8.70 6.49 -1.73
CA ALA A 76 8.13 5.31 -1.08
C ALA A 76 6.80 5.69 -0.43
N VAL A 77 5.74 4.95 -0.74
CA VAL A 77 4.43 5.13 -0.13
C VAL A 77 4.23 4.06 0.94
N VAL A 78 3.91 4.49 2.15
CA VAL A 78 3.65 3.59 3.28
C VAL A 78 2.16 3.46 3.48
N ARG A 79 1.66 2.26 3.22
CA ARG A 79 0.27 1.85 3.48
C ARG A 79 0.34 0.63 4.37
N ARG A 80 0.06 0.78 5.67
CA ARG A 80 0.30 -0.29 6.65
C ARG A 80 -0.50 -1.55 6.37
N ARG A 81 -1.62 -1.45 5.64
CA ARG A 81 -2.41 -2.62 5.24
C ARG A 81 -1.97 -3.25 3.93
N LEU A 82 -1.19 -2.55 3.10
CA LEU A 82 -0.67 -3.02 1.81
C LEU A 82 0.85 -2.94 1.83
N ARG A 83 1.48 -3.64 2.78
CA ARG A 83 2.93 -3.57 2.96
C ARG A 83 3.67 -4.25 1.81
N PRO A 84 4.73 -3.65 1.25
CA PRO A 84 5.49 -4.21 0.13
C PRO A 84 6.12 -5.59 0.41
N ASP A 85 6.54 -5.86 1.64
CA ASP A 85 7.14 -7.15 2.01
C ASP A 85 6.08 -8.27 2.12
N VAL A 86 4.87 -7.93 2.56
CA VAL A 86 3.72 -8.85 2.55
C VAL A 86 3.23 -9.09 1.11
N VAL A 87 3.24 -8.05 0.27
CA VAL A 87 2.98 -8.18 -1.18
C VAL A 87 4.01 -9.11 -1.84
N ALA A 88 5.29 -8.98 -1.49
CA ALA A 88 6.33 -9.87 -1.98
C ALA A 88 6.10 -11.33 -1.52
N ASP A 89 5.65 -11.55 -0.28
CA ASP A 89 5.29 -12.89 0.21
C ASP A 89 4.13 -13.53 -0.56
N ALA A 90 3.11 -12.73 -0.87
CA ALA A 90 1.97 -13.14 -1.69
C ALA A 90 2.39 -13.47 -3.13
N GLY A 91 3.37 -12.72 -3.68
CA GLY A 91 3.91 -12.93 -5.02
C GLY A 91 4.99 -14.01 -5.15
N ALA A 92 5.56 -14.48 -4.03
CA ALA A 92 6.64 -15.46 -4.03
C ALA A 92 6.26 -16.82 -4.65
N GLU A 93 4.96 -17.13 -4.62
CA GLU A 93 4.37 -18.32 -5.23
C GLU A 93 3.28 -17.89 -6.22
N PRO A 94 3.53 -17.90 -7.55
CA PRO A 94 2.58 -17.40 -8.55
C PRO A 94 1.23 -18.13 -8.55
N VAL A 95 0.13 -17.43 -8.24
CA VAL A 95 -1.22 -17.99 -8.34
C VAL A 95 -1.82 -17.60 -9.68
N ALA A 96 -2.24 -18.59 -10.48
CA ALA A 96 -3.05 -18.36 -11.67
C ALA A 96 -4.49 -18.01 -11.26
N ALA A 97 -4.68 -16.81 -10.70
CA ALA A 97 -5.96 -16.34 -10.21
C ALA A 97 -7.00 -16.35 -11.33
N ARG A 98 -8.18 -16.86 -11.02
CA ARG A 98 -9.40 -16.82 -11.85
C ARG A 98 -10.39 -15.80 -11.29
N HIS A 99 -10.39 -15.62 -9.99
CA HIS A 99 -11.17 -14.60 -9.30
C HIS A 99 -10.45 -14.11 -8.05
N VAL A 100 -10.62 -12.84 -7.71
CA VAL A 100 -10.12 -12.24 -6.47
C VAL A 100 -11.29 -11.73 -5.64
N VAL A 101 -11.27 -11.99 -4.34
CA VAL A 101 -12.27 -11.47 -3.39
C VAL A 101 -11.53 -10.70 -2.32
N VAL A 102 -11.93 -9.46 -2.06
CA VAL A 102 -11.39 -8.67 -0.95
C VAL A 102 -12.53 -8.15 -0.10
N ASP A 103 -12.59 -8.62 1.14
CA ASP A 103 -13.54 -8.14 2.13
C ASP A 103 -12.80 -7.30 3.16
N ALA A 104 -13.26 -6.07 3.36
CA ALA A 104 -12.69 -5.13 4.30
C ALA A 104 -13.76 -4.55 5.22
N TRP A 105 -13.43 -4.37 6.50
CA TRP A 105 -14.35 -3.81 7.49
C TRP A 105 -13.60 -2.92 8.49
N GLY A 106 -14.20 -1.80 8.86
CA GLY A 106 -13.59 -0.87 9.81
C GLY A 106 -14.47 0.32 10.18
N GLY A 107 -13.85 1.24 10.92
CA GLY A 107 -14.50 2.49 11.36
C GLY A 107 -14.70 3.51 10.24
N ARG A 108 -15.66 4.42 10.43
CA ARG A 108 -16.02 5.45 9.44
C ARG A 108 -14.85 6.37 9.08
N THR A 109 -14.00 6.72 10.05
CA THR A 109 -12.90 7.68 9.88
C THR A 109 -11.80 7.19 8.94
N ASP A 110 -11.74 5.89 8.67
CA ASP A 110 -10.70 5.23 7.89
C ASP A 110 -11.27 4.50 6.66
N ALA A 111 -12.58 4.66 6.41
CA ALA A 111 -13.30 3.91 5.39
C ALA A 111 -12.73 4.10 3.97
N THR A 112 -12.22 5.29 3.65
CA THR A 112 -11.65 5.59 2.33
C THR A 112 -10.26 4.97 2.17
N ALA A 113 -9.38 5.13 3.16
CA ALA A 113 -8.05 4.52 3.13
C ALA A 113 -8.15 2.98 3.14
N LEU A 114 -9.08 2.43 3.93
CA LEU A 114 -9.36 0.98 3.95
C LEU A 114 -9.86 0.48 2.60
N LEU A 115 -10.78 1.19 1.93
CA LEU A 115 -11.24 0.82 0.58
C LEU A 115 -10.08 0.84 -0.41
N ARG A 116 -9.20 1.83 -0.34
CA ARG A 116 -8.01 1.91 -1.18
C ARG A 116 -7.07 0.72 -0.96
N ASP A 117 -6.84 0.34 0.30
CA ASP A 117 -6.01 -0.81 0.66
C ASP A 117 -6.61 -2.12 0.17
N ALA A 118 -7.93 -2.27 0.24
CA ALA A 118 -8.63 -3.40 -0.36
C ALA A 118 -8.45 -3.43 -1.89
N LEU A 119 -8.56 -2.29 -2.56
CA LEU A 119 -8.31 -2.15 -4.01
C LEU A 119 -6.87 -2.48 -4.39
N GLY A 120 -5.90 -2.02 -3.60
CA GLY A 120 -4.49 -2.33 -3.83
C GLY A 120 -4.20 -3.82 -3.70
N TRP A 121 -4.80 -4.51 -2.74
CA TRP A 121 -4.72 -5.98 -2.66
C TRP A 121 -5.38 -6.65 -3.85
N ALA A 122 -6.55 -6.17 -4.29
CA ALA A 122 -7.21 -6.70 -5.47
C ALA A 122 -6.32 -6.56 -6.73
N ARG A 123 -5.68 -5.39 -6.92
CA ARG A 123 -4.76 -5.11 -8.02
C ARG A 123 -3.55 -6.03 -7.99
N VAL A 124 -2.93 -6.18 -6.82
CA VAL A 124 -1.78 -7.07 -6.61
C VAL A 124 -2.14 -8.52 -6.96
N LEU A 125 -3.25 -9.03 -6.42
CA LEU A 125 -3.66 -10.42 -6.61
C LEU A 125 -4.20 -10.71 -8.01
N ALA A 126 -4.78 -9.71 -8.69
CA ALA A 126 -5.19 -9.81 -10.08
C ALA A 126 -4.01 -9.64 -11.07
N GLY A 127 -2.82 -9.27 -10.57
CA GLY A 127 -1.60 -9.12 -11.37
C GLY A 127 -1.49 -7.80 -12.13
N GLY A 128 -2.29 -6.78 -11.80
CA GLY A 128 -2.20 -5.48 -12.47
C GLY A 128 -3.45 -4.61 -12.34
N PRO A 129 -3.49 -3.46 -13.05
CA PRO A 129 -4.54 -2.45 -12.92
C PRO A 129 -5.95 -3.00 -13.07
N LEU A 130 -6.88 -2.42 -12.31
CA LEU A 130 -8.28 -2.82 -12.29
C LEU A 130 -9.16 -1.78 -12.99
N SER A 131 -10.18 -2.26 -13.68
CA SER A 131 -11.26 -1.46 -14.25
C SER A 131 -12.56 -1.74 -13.51
N VAL A 132 -13.37 -0.71 -13.29
CA VAL A 132 -14.69 -0.85 -12.66
C VAL A 132 -15.67 -1.44 -13.66
N VAL A 133 -16.33 -2.52 -13.28
CA VAL A 133 -17.44 -3.13 -14.03
C VAL A 133 -18.77 -2.63 -13.46
N ASP A 134 -18.90 -2.64 -12.14
CA ASP A 134 -20.08 -2.16 -11.44
C ASP A 134 -19.73 -1.67 -10.04
N ARG A 135 -20.55 -0.76 -9.50
CA ARG A 135 -20.35 -0.14 -8.21
C ARG A 135 -21.68 0.09 -7.52
N ALA A 136 -21.78 -0.36 -6.28
CA ALA A 136 -22.88 0.00 -5.41
C ALA A 136 -22.35 0.59 -4.10
N ASP A 137 -22.88 1.76 -3.75
CA ASP A 137 -22.58 2.44 -2.50
C ASP A 137 -23.83 2.56 -1.63
N THR A 138 -23.63 2.38 -0.33
CA THR A 138 -24.60 2.68 0.71
C THR A 138 -23.93 3.51 1.78
N ALA A 139 -24.70 3.99 2.76
CA ALA A 139 -24.16 4.75 3.89
C ALA A 139 -23.15 3.95 4.75
N THR A 140 -23.16 2.63 4.65
CA THR A 140 -22.35 1.73 5.49
C THR A 140 -21.58 0.68 4.70
N ALA A 141 -21.66 0.64 3.38
CA ALA A 141 -20.97 -0.34 2.57
C ALA A 141 -20.68 0.16 1.16
N THR A 142 -19.57 -0.27 0.58
CA THR A 142 -19.25 -0.10 -0.85
C THR A 142 -18.95 -1.50 -1.37
N THR A 143 -19.55 -1.86 -2.49
CA THR A 143 -19.27 -3.10 -3.21
C THR A 143 -18.87 -2.75 -4.64
N LEU A 144 -17.78 -3.34 -5.11
CA LEU A 144 -17.23 -3.12 -6.45
C LEU A 144 -17.09 -4.46 -7.15
N ALA A 145 -17.63 -4.54 -8.36
CA ALA A 145 -17.26 -5.56 -9.33
C ALA A 145 -16.18 -4.95 -10.24
N LEU A 146 -15.05 -5.62 -10.35
CA LEU A 146 -13.85 -5.13 -11.03
C LEU A 146 -13.35 -6.18 -12.02
N ARG A 147 -12.57 -5.72 -12.99
CA ARG A 147 -11.88 -6.57 -13.96
C ARG A 147 -10.42 -6.17 -14.08
N GLY A 148 -9.53 -7.13 -13.84
CA GLY A 148 -8.09 -6.99 -14.00
C GLY A 148 -7.58 -7.54 -15.35
N PRO A 149 -6.25 -7.68 -15.48
CA PRO A 149 -5.60 -8.27 -16.65
C PRO A 149 -6.11 -9.67 -16.98
N ASP A 150 -6.03 -10.07 -18.25
CA ASP A 150 -6.45 -11.39 -18.76
C ASP A 150 -7.90 -11.79 -18.40
N GLY A 151 -8.74 -10.81 -18.06
CA GLY A 151 -10.14 -11.02 -17.68
C GLY A 151 -10.34 -11.54 -16.25
N VAL A 152 -9.32 -11.51 -15.38
CA VAL A 152 -9.45 -11.89 -13.97
C VAL A 152 -10.49 -10.99 -13.30
N GLY A 153 -11.59 -11.58 -12.82
CA GLY A 153 -12.61 -10.84 -12.09
C GLY A 153 -12.17 -10.57 -10.66
N ALA A 154 -12.52 -9.40 -10.12
CA ALA A 154 -12.32 -9.09 -8.71
C ALA A 154 -13.58 -8.51 -8.06
N SER A 155 -13.87 -8.93 -6.84
CA SER A 155 -14.98 -8.42 -6.03
C SER A 155 -14.41 -7.77 -4.79
N VAL A 156 -14.70 -6.49 -4.55
CA VAL A 156 -14.22 -5.77 -3.38
C VAL A 156 -15.41 -5.26 -2.57
N THR A 157 -15.48 -5.67 -1.31
CA THR A 157 -16.48 -5.20 -0.35
C THR A 157 -15.78 -4.42 0.75
N ARG A 158 -16.26 -3.21 1.04
CA ARG A 158 -15.89 -2.44 2.23
C ARG A 158 -17.12 -2.18 3.06
N ALA A 159 -17.16 -2.70 4.28
CA ALA A 159 -18.21 -2.45 5.26
C ALA A 159 -17.75 -1.47 6.34
N ILE A 160 -18.67 -0.64 6.81
CA ILE A 160 -18.48 0.27 7.94
C ILE A 160 -19.28 -0.31 9.11
N GLY A 161 -18.60 -0.73 10.16
CA GLY A 161 -19.25 -1.25 11.37
C GLY A 161 -18.25 -1.50 12.49
N GLY A 162 -18.55 -0.99 13.69
CA GLY A 162 -17.85 -1.27 14.96
C GLY A 162 -16.39 -0.78 15.09
N GLY A 163 -16.06 -0.21 16.26
CA GLY A 163 -14.69 -0.12 16.79
C GLY A 163 -13.70 0.86 16.15
N VAL A 164 -12.48 0.88 16.71
CA VAL A 164 -11.30 1.58 16.19
C VAL A 164 -10.45 0.57 15.42
N GLY A 165 -10.03 0.92 14.21
CA GLY A 165 -9.21 0.07 13.33
C GLY A 165 -9.96 -0.39 12.08
N GLY A 166 -9.26 -1.16 11.25
CA GLY A 166 -9.79 -1.77 10.05
C GLY A 166 -9.04 -3.06 9.72
N ALA A 167 -9.77 -4.07 9.25
CA ALA A 167 -9.20 -5.32 8.81
C ALA A 167 -9.67 -5.63 7.38
N LEU A 168 -8.86 -6.42 6.69
CA LEU A 168 -9.18 -6.92 5.36
C LEU A 168 -8.71 -8.36 5.20
N VAL A 169 -9.41 -9.10 4.36
CA VAL A 169 -9.03 -10.41 3.86
C VAL A 169 -9.09 -10.36 2.35
N ALA A 170 -7.94 -10.58 1.70
CA ALA A 170 -7.82 -10.66 0.26
C ALA A 170 -7.54 -12.11 -0.15
N THR A 171 -8.36 -12.67 -1.02
CA THR A 171 -8.27 -14.06 -1.48
C THR A 171 -8.14 -14.11 -2.99
N ALA A 172 -7.09 -14.75 -3.50
CA ALA A 172 -7.00 -15.15 -4.91
C ALA A 172 -7.44 -16.61 -5.04
N LEU A 173 -8.41 -16.85 -5.92
CA LEU A 173 -8.98 -18.17 -6.22
C LEU A 173 -8.49 -18.63 -7.59
N GLY A 174 -7.75 -19.72 -7.63
CA GLY A 174 -7.30 -20.39 -8.86
C GLY A 174 -7.19 -21.90 -8.64
N PRO A 175 -6.27 -22.59 -9.32
CA PRO A 175 -5.94 -23.99 -9.01
C PRO A 175 -5.48 -24.19 -7.55
N ARG A 176 -4.92 -23.13 -6.97
CA ARG A 176 -4.63 -23.00 -5.54
C ARG A 176 -5.28 -21.74 -5.00
N ARG A 177 -5.51 -21.72 -3.69
CA ARG A 177 -6.01 -20.55 -2.97
C ARG A 177 -4.86 -19.82 -2.31
N LEU A 178 -4.84 -18.51 -2.44
CA LEU A 178 -3.97 -17.63 -1.66
C LEU A 178 -4.85 -16.69 -0.85
N GLU A 179 -4.56 -16.56 0.43
CA GLU A 179 -5.27 -15.70 1.37
C GLU A 179 -4.28 -14.78 2.07
N VAL A 180 -4.59 -13.48 2.09
CA VAL A 180 -3.86 -12.47 2.84
C VAL A 180 -4.81 -11.87 3.86
N ARG A 181 -4.44 -11.90 5.15
CA ARG A 181 -5.22 -11.30 6.23
C ARG A 181 -4.42 -10.17 6.85
N VAL A 182 -5.04 -9.00 6.98
CA VAL A 182 -4.44 -7.84 7.62
C VAL A 182 -5.45 -7.22 8.57
N ASP A 183 -5.02 -6.89 9.79
CA ASP A 183 -5.86 -6.30 10.82
C ASP A 183 -5.10 -5.17 11.50
N SER A 184 -5.61 -3.94 11.53
CA SER A 184 -4.92 -2.83 12.21
C SER A 184 -4.77 -3.03 13.72
N ALA A 185 -5.56 -3.89 14.36
CA ALA A 185 -5.40 -4.26 15.76
C ALA A 185 -4.26 -5.28 15.97
N SER A 186 -3.81 -5.97 14.91
CA SER A 186 -2.70 -6.90 14.93
C SER A 186 -1.56 -6.39 14.04
N PRO A 187 -0.35 -6.15 14.54
CA PRO A 187 0.74 -5.66 13.70
C PRO A 187 1.20 -6.69 12.64
N LEU A 188 0.65 -7.91 12.65
CA LEU A 188 1.11 -9.04 11.87
C LEU A 188 0.09 -9.39 10.79
N ALA A 189 0.48 -9.19 9.53
CA ALA A 189 -0.23 -9.74 8.38
C ALA A 189 0.08 -11.23 8.23
N GLU A 190 -0.92 -12.00 7.81
CA GLU A 190 -0.77 -13.42 7.46
C GLU A 190 -0.88 -13.58 5.95
N VAL A 191 0.00 -14.40 5.36
CA VAL A 191 -0.09 -14.85 3.98
C VAL A 191 -0.13 -16.37 4.01
N ALA A 192 -1.22 -16.95 3.50
CA ALA A 192 -1.45 -18.39 3.48
C ALA A 192 -1.73 -18.87 2.05
N PHE A 193 -1.21 -20.04 1.73
CA PHE A 193 -1.49 -20.77 0.50
C PHE A 193 -2.19 -22.07 0.89
N ASP A 194 -3.29 -22.40 0.22
CA ASP A 194 -4.00 -23.66 0.39
C ASP A 194 -4.04 -24.39 -0.96
N ASP A 195 -3.56 -25.63 -0.97
CA ASP A 195 -3.60 -26.56 -2.09
C ASP A 195 -3.82 -28.01 -1.60
N GLU A 196 -3.56 -28.99 -2.46
CA GLU A 196 -3.78 -30.41 -2.14
C GLU A 196 -2.85 -30.93 -1.03
N GLU A 197 -1.68 -30.32 -0.86
CA GLU A 197 -0.74 -30.60 0.22
C GLU A 197 -1.12 -29.93 1.55
N GLY A 198 -2.17 -29.10 1.55
CA GLY A 198 -2.73 -28.43 2.71
C GLY A 198 -2.35 -26.96 2.82
N ARG A 199 -2.46 -26.41 4.03
CA ARG A 199 -2.25 -24.98 4.28
C ARG A 199 -0.80 -24.69 4.64
N ARG A 200 -0.15 -23.80 3.88
CA ARG A 200 1.19 -23.27 4.15
C ARG A 200 1.11 -21.79 4.49
N ILE A 201 1.62 -21.41 5.66
CA ILE A 201 1.62 -20.02 6.14
C ILE A 201 3.04 -19.45 6.05
N ARG A 202 3.19 -18.24 5.51
CA ARG A 202 4.47 -17.55 5.43
C ARG A 202 4.94 -17.06 6.80
N PRO A 203 6.26 -17.01 7.04
CA PRO A 203 6.80 -16.40 8.26
C PRO A 203 6.36 -14.94 8.40
N VAL A 204 5.94 -14.57 9.60
CA VAL A 204 5.50 -13.21 9.90
C VAL A 204 6.63 -12.19 9.73
N ARG A 205 6.31 -11.07 9.06
CA ARG A 205 7.20 -9.91 8.92
C ARG A 205 7.17 -9.02 10.17
N ARG A 206 8.30 -8.97 10.88
CA ARG A 206 8.46 -8.21 12.14
C ARG A 206 9.13 -6.84 11.99
N GLU A 207 9.71 -6.55 10.83
CA GLU A 207 10.23 -5.21 10.54
C GLU A 207 9.08 -4.19 10.59
N SER A 208 9.31 -3.03 11.21
CA SER A 208 8.32 -1.96 11.25
C SER A 208 8.13 -1.36 9.85
N PRO A 209 6.91 -0.89 9.51
CA PRO A 209 6.65 -0.23 8.23
C PRO A 209 7.58 0.95 7.96
N GLU A 210 7.90 1.74 8.99
CA GLU A 210 8.76 2.93 8.87
C GLU A 210 10.20 2.55 8.54
N ARG A 211 10.74 1.50 9.17
CA ARG A 211 12.08 0.98 8.88
C ARG A 211 12.15 0.38 7.48
N LEU A 212 11.14 -0.40 7.09
CA LEU A 212 11.02 -0.96 5.75
C LEU A 212 11.00 0.15 4.69
N ALA A 213 10.20 1.20 4.90
CA ALA A 213 10.10 2.33 3.99
C ALA A 213 11.42 3.07 3.81
N LEU A 214 12.11 3.36 4.92
CA LEU A 214 13.43 4.00 4.88
C LEU A 214 14.47 3.13 4.16
N ARG A 215 14.46 1.81 4.37
CA ARG A 215 15.36 0.89 3.67
C ARG A 215 15.07 0.84 2.17
N ARG A 216 13.80 0.74 1.77
CA ARG A 216 13.39 0.72 0.36
C ARG A 216 13.78 2.01 -0.37
N VAL A 217 13.51 3.16 0.23
CA VAL A 217 13.85 4.44 -0.41
C VAL A 217 15.36 4.66 -0.47
N LEU A 218 16.11 4.23 0.55
CA LEU A 218 17.57 4.28 0.54
C LEU A 218 18.14 3.43 -0.60
N GLU A 219 17.66 2.20 -0.75
CA GLU A 219 18.07 1.29 -1.83
C GLU A 219 17.75 1.88 -3.21
N ALA A 220 16.57 2.50 -3.37
CA ALA A 220 16.20 3.18 -4.61
C ALA A 220 17.12 4.37 -4.92
N VAL A 221 17.50 5.17 -3.92
CA VAL A 221 18.45 6.28 -4.08
C VAL A 221 19.85 5.77 -4.46
N GLU A 222 20.29 4.66 -3.90
CA GLU A 222 21.64 4.11 -4.15
C GLU A 222 21.75 3.40 -5.50
N SER A 223 20.71 2.68 -5.90
CA SER A 223 20.66 1.94 -7.16
C SER A 223 20.17 2.77 -8.35
N GLY A 224 19.50 3.90 -8.09
CA GLY A 224 18.78 4.66 -9.11
C GLY A 224 17.50 3.97 -9.60
N ALA A 225 17.03 2.93 -8.89
CA ALA A 225 15.82 2.21 -9.26
C ALA A 225 14.57 3.08 -9.08
N ALA A 226 13.64 2.97 -10.04
CA ALA A 226 12.33 3.59 -9.94
C ALA A 226 11.43 2.77 -9.00
N LEU A 227 10.75 3.45 -8.09
CA LEU A 227 9.69 2.87 -7.26
C LEU A 227 8.35 3.01 -7.99
N THR A 228 7.54 1.94 -7.98
CA THR A 228 6.20 1.94 -8.61
C THR A 228 5.12 2.54 -7.71
N ASP A 229 5.46 2.87 -6.45
CA ASP A 229 4.55 3.26 -5.38
C ASP A 229 3.54 4.36 -5.78
N LEU A 230 3.96 5.40 -6.51
CA LEU A 230 3.06 6.48 -6.95
C LEU A 230 2.12 6.04 -8.08
N ALA A 231 2.60 5.25 -9.03
CA ALA A 231 1.76 4.72 -10.11
C ALA A 231 0.71 3.75 -9.55
N ASP A 232 1.12 2.92 -8.60
CA ASP A 232 0.26 1.99 -7.88
C ASP A 232 -0.80 2.74 -7.05
N LEU A 233 -0.41 3.81 -6.36
CA LEU A 233 -1.33 4.66 -5.61
C LEU A 233 -2.35 5.35 -6.53
N SER A 234 -1.88 5.87 -7.68
CA SER A 234 -2.74 6.49 -8.69
C SER A 234 -3.76 5.51 -9.26
N ALA A 235 -3.35 4.28 -9.58
CA ALA A 235 -4.25 3.26 -10.08
C ALA A 235 -5.34 2.89 -9.05
N ASP A 236 -4.98 2.82 -7.76
CA ASP A 236 -5.93 2.51 -6.70
C ASP A 236 -6.90 3.67 -6.44
N ASP A 237 -6.41 4.92 -6.42
CA ASP A 237 -7.23 6.13 -6.23
C ASP A 237 -8.22 6.35 -7.40
N ALA A 238 -7.81 6.03 -8.63
CA ALA A 238 -8.66 6.16 -9.82
C ALA A 238 -9.94 5.30 -9.75
N VAL A 239 -9.89 4.16 -9.03
CA VAL A 239 -11.05 3.28 -8.83
C VAL A 239 -11.97 3.78 -7.70
N ILE A 240 -11.44 4.60 -6.78
CA ILE A 240 -12.22 5.15 -5.66
C ILE A 240 -13.13 6.27 -6.13
N ALA A 241 -12.64 7.12 -7.03
CA ALA A 241 -13.38 8.27 -7.55
C ALA A 241 -14.72 7.79 -8.15
N PRO A 242 -15.86 8.40 -7.78
CA PRO A 242 -17.13 8.07 -8.41
C PRO A 242 -17.04 8.38 -9.91
N SER A 243 -17.48 7.45 -10.76
CA SER A 243 -17.68 7.75 -12.18
C SER A 243 -18.66 8.91 -12.27
N SER A 244 -18.23 10.01 -12.90
CA SER A 244 -19.13 11.09 -13.26
C SER A 244 -19.95 10.59 -14.45
N ASP A 245 -21.13 10.04 -14.18
CA ASP A 245 -22.18 9.86 -15.20
C ASP A 245 -22.88 11.19 -15.49
#